data_AF-A0A7J9YYI5-F1
#
_entry.id   AF-A0A7J9YYI5-F1
#
_cell.length_a   1.000
_cell.length_b   1.000
_cell.length_c   1.000
_cell.angle_alpha   90.00
_cell.angle_beta   90.00
_cell.angle_gamma   90.00
#
_symmetry.space_group_name_H-M   'P 1'
#
loop_
_entity.id
_entity.type
_entity.pdbx_description
1 polymer ?
#
loop_
_entity_poly.entity_id
_entity_poly.type
_entity_poly.pdbx_seq_one_letter_code
_entity_poly.pdbx_strand_id
1 'polypeptide(L)' 'MVEPVFAEIKQNRRAGRFKRRGRAAVRSEWRLIAATHNLLKLHRHTLAAAAA' A
#
# COMPACT_ATOMS: atom_id res chain seq x y z
N MET A 1 9.34 3.13 11.98
CA MET A 1 9.30 3.69 10.61
C MET A 1 7.96 3.36 9.94
N VAL A 2 6.84 3.82 10.54
CA VAL A 2 5.46 3.44 10.16
C VAL A 2 4.71 4.61 9.52
N GLU A 3 4.95 5.84 10.01
CA GLU A 3 4.39 7.09 9.48
C GLU A 3 4.46 7.24 7.95
N PRO A 4 5.61 7.00 7.26
CA PRO A 4 5.68 7.17 5.81
C PRO A 4 4.79 6.19 5.03
N VAL A 5 4.57 4.98 5.56
CA VAL A 5 3.66 3.99 4.96
C VAL A 5 2.22 4.47 5.03
N PHE A 6 1.81 5.03 6.18
CA PHE A 6 0.46 5.57 6.33
C PHE A 6 0.24 6.84 5.51
N ALA A 7 1.23 7.72 5.41
CA ALA A 7 1.16 8.91 4.56
C ALA A 7 0.98 8.53 3.09
N GLU A 8 1.75 7.56 2.58
CA GLU A 8 1.61 7.11 1.19
C GLU A 8 0.24 6.48 0.93
N ILE A 9 -0.22 5.58 1.81
CA ILE A 9 -1.51 4.90 1.65
C ILE A 9 -2.67 5.92 1.68
N LYS A 10 -2.67 6.83 2.64
CA LYS A 10 -3.80 7.75 2.86
C LYS A 10 -3.81 8.90 1.86
N GLN A 11 -2.67 9.56 1.64
CA GLN A 11 -2.59 10.79 0.84
C GLN A 11 -2.26 10.48 -0.63
N ASN A 12 -1.17 9.76 -0.88
CA ASN A 12 -0.68 9.55 -2.26
C ASN A 12 -1.57 8.56 -3.02
N ARG A 13 -2.03 7.51 -2.35
CA ARG A 13 -2.94 6.50 -2.92
C ARG A 13 -4.42 6.78 -2.66
N ARG A 14 -4.73 7.87 -1.95
CA ARG A 14 -6.10 8.32 -1.63
C ARG A 14 -6.97 7.23 -0.98
N ALA A 15 -6.37 6.27 -0.25
CA ALA A 15 -7.05 5.18 0.43
C ALA A 15 -7.38 5.53 1.89
N GLY A 16 -7.85 6.75 2.13
CA GLY A 16 -8.17 7.26 3.47
C GLY A 16 -9.48 6.74 4.07
N ARG A 17 -10.33 6.08 3.27
CA ARG A 17 -11.60 5.49 3.71
C ARG A 17 -11.81 4.13 3.05
N PHE A 18 -12.32 3.16 3.82
CA PHE A 18 -12.74 1.88 3.28
C PHE A 18 -14.05 2.01 2.51
N LYS A 19 -14.12 1.36 1.35
CA LYS A 19 -15.32 1.34 0.51
C LYS A 19 -16.25 0.18 0.86
N ARG A 20 -15.72 -0.91 1.39
CA ARG A 20 -16.52 -2.10 1.75
C ARG A 20 -17.01 -2.05 3.19
N ARG A 21 -18.15 -2.70 3.44
CA ARG A 21 -18.75 -2.83 4.78
C ARG A 21 -18.62 -4.26 5.29
N GLY A 22 -18.51 -4.42 6.60
CA GLY A 22 -18.26 -5.70 7.27
C GLY A 22 -16.77 -6.00 7.44
N ARG A 23 -16.42 -6.55 8.62
CA ARG A 23 -15.02 -6.73 9.05
C ARG A 23 -14.18 -7.61 8.11
N ALA A 24 -14.78 -8.66 7.54
CA ALA A 24 -14.10 -9.54 6.59
C ALA A 24 -13.79 -8.82 5.25
N ALA A 25 -14.74 -8.05 4.74
CA ALA A 25 -14.58 -7.30 3.50
C ALA A 25 -13.57 -6.16 3.65
N VAL A 26 -13.63 -5.40 4.75
CA VAL A 26 -12.65 -4.34 5.09
C VAL A 26 -11.25 -4.93 5.25
N ARG A 27 -11.11 -6.08 5.92
CA ARG A 27 -9.80 -6.74 6.08
C ARG A 27 -9.17 -7.09 4.73
N SER A 28 -9.97 -7.60 3.81
CA SER A 28 -9.47 -7.97 2.48
C SER A 28 -9.14 -6.74 1.62
N GLU A 29 -9.89 -5.64 1.79
CA GLU A 29 -9.55 -4.34 1.17
C GLU A 29 -8.23 -3.79 1.70
N TRP A 30 -8.05 -3.81 3.03
CA TRP A 30 -6.79 -3.42 3.67
C TRP A 30 -5.59 -4.25 3.19
N ARG A 31 -5.74 -5.57 3.07
CA ARG A 31 -4.70 -6.46 2.57
C ARG A 31 -4.29 -6.13 1.13
N LEU A 32 -5.25 -5.81 0.26
CA LEU A 32 -4.95 -5.40 -1.11
C LEU A 32 -4.17 -4.08 -1.14
N ILE A 33 -4.61 -3.08 -0.38
CA ILE A 33 -3.92 -1.78 -0.27
C ILE A 33 -2.47 -1.99 0.17
N ALA A 34 -2.25 -2.73 1.26
CA ALA A 34 -0.92 -3.03 1.79
C ALA A 34 -0.06 -3.84 0.80
N ALA A 35 -0.64 -4.83 0.12
CA ALA A 35 0.06 -5.64 -0.88
C ALA A 35 0.57 -4.78 -2.03
N THR A 36 -0.27 -3.88 -2.57
CA THR A 36 0.15 -2.99 -3.67
C THR A 36 1.25 -2.02 -3.25
N HIS A 37 1.25 -1.55 -2.00
CA HIS A 37 2.34 -0.74 -1.46
C HIS A 37 3.66 -1.54 -1.39
N ASN A 38 3.62 -2.76 -0.86
CA ASN A 38 4.81 -3.63 -0.77
C ASN A 38 5.36 -3.98 -2.16
N LEU A 39 4.49 -4.32 -3.12
CA LEU A 39 4.89 -4.61 -4.50
C LEU A 39 5.56 -3.40 -5.15
N LEU A 40 5.06 -2.18 -4.89
CA LEU A 40 5.69 -0.96 -5.42
C LEU A 40 7.09 -0.74 -4.83
N LYS A 41 7.30 -1.04 -3.54
CA LYS A 41 8.63 -1.00 -2.92
C LYS A 41 9.58 -2.00 -3.56
N LEU A 42 9.12 -3.24 -3.75
CA LEU A 42 9.93 -4.29 -4.41
C LEU A 42 10.28 -3.91 -5.85
N HIS A 43 9.33 -3.37 -6.60
CA HIS A 43 9.55 -2.93 -7.97
C HIS A 43 10.60 -1.82 -8.05
N ARG A 44 10.48 -0.78 -7.21
CA ARG A 44 11.49 0.30 -7.12
C ARG A 44 12.87 -0.22 -6.75
N HIS A 45 12.94 -1.16 -5.81
CA HIS A 45 14.19 -1.81 -5.44
C HIS A 45 14.80 -2.59 -6.62
N THR A 46 13.98 -3.32 -7.37
CA THR A 46 14.42 -4.08 -8.56
C THR A 46 14.95 -3.15 -9.64
N LEU A 47 14.28 -2.03 -9.91
CA LEU A 47 14.75 -1.02 -10.87
C LEU A 47 16.07 -0.37 -10.44
N ALA A 48 16.20 -0.03 -9.15
CA ALA A 48 17.44 0.54 -8.62
C ALA A 48 18.62 -0.44 -8.74
N ALA A 49 18.38 -1.73 -8.48
CA ALA A 49 19.38 -2.78 -8.65
C ALA A 49 19.76 -3.01 -10.13
N ALA A 50 18.80 -2.88 -11.06
CA ALA A 50 19.06 -3.03 -12.49
C ALA A 50 19.79 -1.82 -13.12
N ALA A 51 19.75 -0.66 -12.47
CA ALA A 51 20.41 0.57 -12.92
C ALA A 51 21.82 0.76 -12.33
N ALA A 52 22.24 -0.12 -11.42
CA ALA A 52 23.57 -0.14 -10.79
C ALA A 52 24.51 -1.06 -11.56
#